data_AF-A0A963E236-F1
#
_entry.id   AF-A0A963E236-F1
#
_cell.length_a   1.000
_cell.length_b   1.000
_cell.length_c   1.000
_cell.angle_alpha   90.00
_cell.angle_beta   90.00
_cell.angle_gamma   90.00
#
_symmetry.space_group_name_H-M   'P 1'
#
loop_
_entity.id
_entity.type
_entity.pdbx_description
1 polymer ?
#
loop_
_entity_poly.entity_id
_entity_poly.type
_entity_poly.pdbx_seq_one_letter_code
_entity_poly.pdbx_strand_id
1 'polypeptide(L)'
;MLLRARRFAPLFWTQLLGAFNDNLFKSALVVALTFGAFRRADLPIDTLVNLATALLVLPFFLFGSLAGQLADRFDKATLARGLKVAELVAMVVALVGFQLGSLPMLFVALFAMGTQSAFFGP
;
A
#
# COMPACT_ATOMS: atom_id res chain seq x y z
N MET A 1 -2.35 6.88 -29.56
CA MET A 1 -1.10 6.13 -29.29
C MET A 1 -0.14 7.02 -28.50
N LEU A 2 -0.29 7.07 -27.16
CA LEU A 2 0.57 7.87 -26.27
C LEU A 2 1.65 7.03 -25.55
N LEU A 3 1.78 5.74 -25.91
CA LEU A 3 2.71 4.78 -25.30
C LEU A 3 4.17 4.93 -25.78
N ARG A 4 4.52 5.97 -26.56
CA ARG A 4 5.85 6.10 -27.19
C ARG A 4 6.67 7.30 -26.70
N ALA A 5 6.23 8.00 -25.66
CA ALA A 5 7.05 9.02 -25.02
C ALA A 5 7.96 8.36 -23.96
N ARG A 6 9.27 8.33 -24.22
CA ARG A 6 10.35 7.79 -23.33
C ARG A 6 10.36 8.31 -21.88
N ARG A 7 9.47 9.25 -21.51
CA ARG A 7 9.24 9.75 -20.14
C ARG A 7 8.14 9.00 -19.36
N PHE A 8 7.26 8.23 -20.02
CA PHE A 8 6.13 7.54 -19.38
C PHE A 8 6.47 6.13 -18.88
N ALA A 9 7.37 5.43 -19.58
CA ALA A 9 7.76 4.07 -19.21
C ALA A 9 8.32 3.95 -17.78
N PRO A 10 9.20 4.85 -17.29
CA PRO A 10 9.70 4.75 -15.92
C PRO A 10 8.59 4.89 -14.87
N LEU A 11 7.66 5.83 -15.08
CA LEU A 11 6.54 6.09 -14.18
C LEU A 11 5.57 4.91 -14.13
N PHE A 12 5.26 4.34 -15.31
CA PHE A 12 4.39 3.17 -15.43
C PHE A 12 4.98 1.97 -14.69
N TRP A 13 6.28 1.68 -14.87
CA TRP A 13 6.93 0.59 -14.15
C TRP A 13 6.95 0.81 -12.64
N THR A 14 7.17 2.05 -12.17
CA THR A 14 7.11 2.34 -10.72
C THR A 14 5.70 2.16 -10.15
N GLN A 15 4.66 2.57 -10.88
CA GLN A 15 3.27 2.39 -10.47
C GLN A 15 2.87 0.92 -10.45
N LEU A 16 3.26 0.17 -11.48
CA LEU A 16 2.98 -1.26 -11.57
C LEU A 16 3.68 -2.03 -10.44
N LEU A 17 4.95 -1.72 -10.17
CA LEU A 17 5.69 -2.34 -9.07
C LEU A 17 5.13 -1.96 -7.70
N GLY A 18 4.67 -0.72 -7.51
CA GLY A 18 4.01 -0.28 -6.28
C GLY A 18 2.68 -1.02 -6.05
N ALA A 19 1.81 -1.05 -7.07
CA ALA A 19 0.55 -1.79 -7.00
C ALA A 19 0.77 -3.31 -6.81
N PHE A 20 1.82 -3.86 -7.42
CA PHE A 20 2.22 -5.25 -7.18
C PHE A 20 2.67 -5.45 -5.73
N ASN A 21 3.50 -4.57 -5.18
CA ASN A 21 3.99 -4.65 -3.81
C ASN A 21 2.84 -4.59 -2.80
N ASP A 22 1.88 -3.69 -2.99
CA ASP A 22 0.68 -3.58 -2.16
C ASP A 22 -0.13 -4.89 -2.12
N ASN A 23 -0.40 -5.46 -3.30
CA ASN A 23 -1.16 -6.69 -3.42
C ASN A 23 -0.39 -7.90 -2.90
N LEU A 24 0.93 -7.93 -3.11
CA LEU A 24 1.80 -8.97 -2.58
C LEU A 24 1.84 -8.93 -1.06
N PHE A 25 2.01 -7.75 -0.45
CA PHE A 25 2.02 -7.58 0.99
C PHE A 25 0.67 -8.00 1.60
N LYS A 26 -0.44 -7.52 1.03
CA LYS A 26 -1.78 -7.96 1.45
C LYS A 26 -1.92 -9.48 1.36
N SER A 27 -1.55 -10.10 0.24
CA SER A 27 -1.68 -11.54 0.05
C SER A 27 -0.78 -12.32 1.02
N ALA A 28 0.44 -11.86 1.27
CA ALA A 28 1.34 -12.44 2.25
C ALA A 28 0.78 -12.35 3.67
N LEU A 29 0.16 -11.22 4.04
CA LEU A 29 -0.51 -11.08 5.34
C LEU A 29 -1.69 -12.06 5.46
N VAL A 30 -2.52 -12.18 4.42
CA VAL A 30 -3.65 -13.13 4.40
C VAL A 30 -3.15 -14.57 4.57
N VAL A 31 -2.09 -14.96 3.84
CA VAL A 31 -1.46 -16.27 3.99
C VAL A 31 -0.96 -16.45 5.44
N ALA A 32 -0.22 -15.49 6.00
CA ALA A 32 0.28 -15.56 7.36
C ALA A 32 -0.84 -15.70 8.41
N LEU A 33 -1.96 -14.98 8.23
CA LEU A 33 -3.17 -15.10 9.04
C LEU A 33 -3.76 -16.52 8.95
N THR A 34 -3.94 -17.03 7.73
CA THR A 34 -4.52 -18.36 7.48
C THR A 34 -3.67 -19.50 8.04
N PHE A 35 -2.35 -19.41 7.95
CA PHE A 35 -1.42 -20.41 8.52
C PHE A 35 -1.23 -20.27 10.04
N GLY A 36 -1.91 -19.33 10.68
CA GLY A 36 -1.91 -19.18 12.14
C GLY A 36 -0.65 -18.53 12.69
N ALA A 37 0.03 -17.67 11.93
CA ALA A 37 1.14 -16.86 12.44
C ALA A 37 0.69 -15.94 13.60
N PHE A 38 -0.61 -15.64 13.69
CA PHE A 38 -1.21 -14.75 14.69
C PHE A 38 -2.32 -15.46 15.50
N ARG A 39 -2.01 -16.61 16.10
CA ARG A 39 -2.94 -17.42 16.94
C ARG A 39 -3.57 -16.68 18.13
N ARG A 40 -3.09 -15.47 18.47
CA ARG A 40 -3.64 -14.62 19.55
C ARG A 40 -4.69 -13.61 19.07
N ALA A 41 -5.08 -13.64 17.81
CA ALA A 41 -6.14 -12.76 17.32
C ALA A 41 -7.50 -13.25 17.83
N ASP A 42 -8.21 -12.41 18.57
CA ASP A 42 -9.57 -12.71 19.08
C ASP A 42 -10.63 -12.72 17.96
N LEU A 43 -10.28 -12.28 16.76
CA LEU A 43 -11.19 -12.15 15.62
C LEU A 43 -11.07 -13.34 14.64
N PRO A 44 -12.18 -13.70 13.96
CA PRO A 44 -12.16 -14.69 12.89
C PRO A 44 -11.19 -14.29 11.78
N ILE A 45 -10.51 -15.27 11.18
CA ILE A 45 -9.58 -15.03 10.06
C ILE A 45 -10.28 -14.31 8.91
N ASP A 46 -11.51 -14.73 8.56
CA ASP A 46 -12.30 -14.09 7.49
C ASP A 46 -12.54 -12.60 7.76
N THR A 47 -12.79 -12.22 9.01
CA THR A 47 -12.95 -10.83 9.41
C THR A 47 -11.65 -10.06 9.25
N LEU A 48 -10.51 -10.62 9.65
CA LEU A 48 -9.19 -10.00 9.52
C LEU A 48 -8.79 -9.82 8.05
N VAL A 49 -9.10 -10.79 7.18
CA VAL A 49 -8.86 -10.72 5.73
C VAL A 49 -9.72 -9.64 5.07
N ASN A 50 -10.99 -9.55 5.45
CA ASN A 50 -11.88 -8.49 5.00
C ASN A 50 -11.40 -7.12 5.49
N LEU A 51 -10.94 -7.03 6.74
CA LEU A 51 -10.37 -5.82 7.31
C LEU A 51 -9.14 -5.37 6.52
N ALA A 52 -8.20 -6.27 6.22
CA ALA A 52 -7.01 -5.97 5.42
C ALA A 52 -7.39 -5.44 4.03
N THR A 53 -8.40 -6.04 3.39
CA THR A 53 -8.91 -5.55 2.11
C THR A 53 -9.50 -4.15 2.23
N ALA A 54 -10.34 -3.91 3.24
CA ALA A 54 -10.94 -2.61 3.49
C ALA A 54 -9.87 -1.55 3.79
N LEU A 55 -8.89 -1.84 4.65
CA LEU A 55 -7.78 -0.95 5.01
C LEU A 55 -6.89 -0.56 3.83
N LEU A 56 -6.76 -1.43 2.83
CA LEU A 56 -6.03 -1.09 1.61
C LEU A 56 -6.82 -0.14 0.69
N VAL A 57 -8.15 -0.32 0.61
CA VAL A 57 -9.03 0.42 -0.31
C VAL A 57 -9.56 1.72 0.29
N LEU A 58 -9.79 1.75 1.61
CA LEU A 58 -10.32 2.91 2.34
C LEU A 58 -9.53 4.20 2.11
N PRO A 59 -8.18 4.21 2.09
CA PRO A 59 -7.41 5.41 1.81
C PRO A 59 -7.66 5.98 0.42
N PHE A 60 -7.93 5.14 -0.58
CA PHE A 60 -8.28 5.61 -1.93
C PHE A 60 -9.58 6.40 -1.92
N PHE A 61 -10.57 5.95 -1.14
CA PHE A 61 -11.83 6.68 -0.98
C PHE A 61 -11.68 7.97 -0.20
N LEU A 62 -10.91 7.95 0.89
CA LEU A 62 -10.75 9.11 1.78
C LEU A 62 -9.84 10.19 1.20
N PHE A 63 -8.72 9.77 0.60
CA PHE A 63 -7.67 10.66 0.13
C PHE A 63 -7.65 10.85 -1.38
N GLY A 64 -8.48 10.13 -2.16
CA GLY A 64 -8.50 10.28 -3.62
C GLY A 64 -8.80 11.70 -4.10
N SER A 65 -9.70 12.42 -3.42
CA SER A 65 -10.02 13.83 -3.72
C SER A 65 -8.90 14.80 -3.35
N LEU A 66 -8.13 14.48 -2.31
CA LEU A 66 -6.95 15.23 -1.89
C LEU A 66 -5.75 14.94 -2.79
N ALA A 67 -5.59 13.69 -3.22
CA ALA A 67 -4.56 13.25 -4.14
C ALA A 67 -4.67 13.97 -5.49
N GLY A 68 -5.88 14.10 -6.05
CA GLY A 68 -6.10 14.83 -7.30
C GLY A 68 -5.66 16.30 -7.21
N GLN A 69 -6.04 16.99 -6.13
CA GLN A 69 -5.63 18.38 -5.90
C GLN A 69 -4.12 18.54 -5.69
N LEU A 70 -3.47 17.55 -5.08
CA LEU A 70 -2.02 17.54 -4.86
C LEU A 70 -1.25 17.24 -6.17
N ALA A 71 -1.76 16.32 -6.99
CA ALA A 71 -1.20 15.96 -8.28
C ALA A 71 -1.25 17.14 -9.27
N ASP A 72 -2.27 18.00 -9.18
CA ASP A 72 -2.36 19.23 -9.99
C ASP A 72 -1.37 20.32 -9.54
N ARG A 73 -0.90 20.26 -8.28
CA ARG A 73 -0.08 21.33 -7.68
C ARG A 73 1.42 21.02 -7.61
N PHE A 74 1.83 19.75 -7.71
CA PHE A 74 3.22 19.32 -7.58
C PHE A 74 3.74 18.60 -8.83
N ASP A 75 5.05 18.72 -9.09
CA ASP A 75 5.69 17.99 -10.18
C ASP A 75 5.64 16.47 -9.92
N LYS A 76 5.18 15.71 -10.92
CA LYS A 76 4.94 14.25 -10.84
C LYS A 76 6.19 13.49 -10.40
N ALA A 77 7.38 13.98 -10.76
CA ALA A 77 8.65 13.35 -10.38
C ALA A 77 8.95 13.47 -8.87
N THR A 78 8.60 14.60 -8.25
CA THR A 78 8.82 14.85 -6.82
C THR A 78 7.84 14.04 -5.97
N LEU A 79 6.56 14.01 -6.39
CA LEU A 79 5.52 13.17 -5.80
C LEU A 79 5.92 11.69 -5.84
N ALA A 80 6.34 11.20 -7.01
CA ALA A 80 6.75 9.81 -7.19
C ALA A 80 7.93 9.42 -6.27
N ARG A 81 8.93 10.29 -6.11
CA ARG A 81 10.06 10.04 -5.20
C ARG A 81 9.64 10.00 -3.74
N GLY A 82 8.81 10.95 -3.30
CA GLY A 82 8.32 10.98 -1.92
C GLY A 82 7.50 9.74 -1.56
N LEU A 83 6.62 9.33 -2.48
CA LEU A 83 5.80 8.13 -2.30
C LEU A 83 6.64 6.85 -2.29
N LYS A 84 7.71 6.76 -3.10
CA LYS A 84 8.62 5.59 -3.05
C LYS A 84 9.38 5.48 -1.73
N VAL A 85 9.77 6.61 -1.13
CA VAL A 85 10.37 6.62 0.21
C VAL A 85 9.35 6.18 1.27
N ALA A 86 8.10 6.67 1.18
CA ALA A 86 7.02 6.22 2.06
C ALA A 86 6.76 4.71 1.92
N GLU A 87 6.88 4.14 0.72
CA GLU A 87 6.78 2.70 0.46
C GLU A 87 7.84 1.92 1.23
N LEU A 88 9.08 2.36 1.12
CA LEU A 88 10.19 1.72 1.83
C LEU A 88 9.98 1.77 3.34
N VAL A 89 9.55 2.91 3.89
CA VAL A 89 9.26 3.06 5.32
C VAL A 89 8.13 2.13 5.75
N ALA A 90 7.04 2.05 4.97
CA ALA A 90 5.93 1.14 5.25
C ALA A 90 6.38 -0.33 5.21
N MET A 91 7.25 -0.71 4.28
CA MET A 91 7.83 -2.05 4.21
C MET A 91 8.73 -2.37 5.40
N VAL A 92 9.51 -1.41 5.89
CA VAL A 92 10.32 -1.60 7.10
C VAL A 92 9.41 -1.78 8.33
N VAL A 93 8.35 -0.98 8.45
CA VAL A 93 7.34 -1.14 9.53
C VAL A 93 6.66 -2.51 9.44
N ALA A 94 6.29 -2.94 8.24
CA ALA A 94 5.71 -4.26 7.99
C ALA A 94 6.66 -5.39 8.39
N LEU A 95 7.95 -5.29 8.03
CA LEU A 95 8.97 -6.27 8.40
C LEU A 95 9.10 -6.39 9.93
N VAL A 96 9.16 -5.26 10.63
CA VAL A 96 9.19 -5.23 12.09
C VAL A 96 7.89 -5.79 12.68
N GLY A 97 6.73 -5.47 12.09
CA GLY A 97 5.43 -6.00 12.49
C GLY A 97 5.35 -7.53 12.37
N PHE A 98 5.92 -8.10 11.30
CA PHE A 98 6.02 -9.55 11.13
C PHE A 98 6.95 -10.19 12.16
N GLN A 99 8.12 -9.60 12.42
CA GLN A 99 9.06 -10.10 13.43
C GLN A 99 8.47 -10.09 14.85
N LEU A 100 7.73 -9.03 15.18
CA LEU A 100 7.09 -8.88 16.49
C LEU A 100 5.78 -9.67 16.61
N GLY A 101 5.24 -10.21 15.51
CA GLY A 101 3.93 -10.85 15.50
C GLY A 101 2.79 -9.87 15.80
N SER A 102 2.95 -8.59 15.48
CA SER A 102 2.00 -7.52 15.83
C SER A 102 1.01 -7.23 14.70
N LEU A 103 -0.21 -7.76 14.81
CA LEU A 103 -1.29 -7.49 13.86
C LEU A 103 -1.61 -6.00 13.69
N PRO A 104 -1.72 -5.18 14.76
CA PRO A 104 -1.98 -3.76 14.61
C PRO A 104 -0.90 -3.05 13.78
N MET A 105 0.37 -3.43 13.97
CA MET A 105 1.49 -2.83 13.25
C MET A 105 1.45 -3.18 11.75
N LEU A 106 1.06 -4.42 11.44
CA LEU A 106 0.86 -4.87 10.06
C LEU A 106 -0.31 -4.16 9.40
N PHE A 107 -1.43 -3.95 10.10
CA PHE A 107 -2.56 -3.17 9.59
C PHE A 107 -2.24 -1.69 9.41
N VAL A 108 -1.45 -1.09 10.30
CA VAL A 108 -0.95 0.28 10.12
C VAL A 108 -0.07 0.37 8.88
N ALA A 109 0.84 -0.60 8.67
CA ALA A 109 1.65 -0.64 7.46
C ALA A 109 0.79 -0.80 6.20
N LEU A 110 -0.26 -1.63 6.25
CA LEU A 110 -1.19 -1.86 5.15
C LEU A 110 -2.01 -0.62 4.81
N PHE A 111 -2.46 0.12 5.82
CA PHE A 111 -3.13 1.41 5.64
C PHE A 111 -2.19 2.47 5.07
N ALA A 112 -0.94 2.53 5.56
CA ALA A 112 0.08 3.43 5.04
C ALA A 112 0.42 3.11 3.57
N MET A 113 0.40 1.84 3.17
CA MET A 113 0.50 1.38 1.77
C MET A 113 -0.70 1.80 0.93
N GLY A 114 -1.93 1.58 1.40
CA GLY A 114 -3.11 2.05 0.67
C GLY A 114 -3.11 3.57 0.49
N THR A 115 -2.64 4.30 1.50
CA THR A 115 -2.58 5.78 1.47
C THR A 115 -1.61 6.28 0.41
N GLN A 116 -0.36 5.79 0.39
CA GLN A 116 0.62 6.20 -0.62
C GLN A 116 0.18 5.85 -2.05
N SER A 117 -0.45 4.69 -2.25
CA SER A 117 -0.94 4.31 -3.58
C SER A 117 -2.13 5.13 -4.03
N ALA A 118 -2.97 5.61 -3.10
CA ALA A 118 -4.00 6.61 -3.40
C ALA A 118 -3.40 7.93 -3.90
N PHE A 119 -2.29 8.39 -3.29
CA PHE A 119 -1.57 9.58 -3.75
C PHE A 119 -0.83 9.39 -5.07
N PHE A 120 -0.54 8.14 -5.47
CA PHE A 120 0.06 7.80 -6.77
C PHE A 120 -0.98 7.60 -7.89
N GLY A 121 -2.26 7.55 -7.54
CA GLY A 121 -3.41 7.21 -8.39
C GLY A 121 -3.89 8.26 -9.42
N PRO A 122 -3.65 9.58 -9.27
CA PRO A 122 -3.98 10.59 -10.29
C PRO A 122 -2.79 11.00 -11.20
#